data_AF-A0AAV7X656-F1
#
_entry.id   AF-A0AAV7X656-F1
#
_cell.length_a   1.000
_cell.length_b   1.000
_cell.length_c   1.000
_cell.angle_alpha   90.00
_cell.angle_beta   90.00
_cell.angle_gamma   90.00
#
_symmetry.space_group_name_H-M   'P 1'
#
loop_
_entity.id
_entity.type
_entity.pdbx_description
1 polymer ?
#
loop_
_entity_poly.entity_id
_entity_poly.type
_entity_poly.pdbx_seq_one_letter_code
_entity_poly.pdbx_strand_id
1 'polypeptide(L)' 'MCCCCCCSSGSANCIRCIHIKPVARNVLQVHTEDISKCYTTEEAAERFCPDESTLRMRSKEILLYSEYK' A
#
# COMPACT_ATOMS: atom_id res chain seq x y z
N MET A 1 -0.65 -4.13 8.40
CA MET A 1 0.70 -3.55 8.60
C MET A 1 0.97 -2.58 7.46
N CYS A 2 1.41 -1.35 7.76
CA CYS A 2 1.79 -0.39 6.72
C CYS A 2 3.19 -0.70 6.20
N CYS A 3 3.35 -0.81 4.89
CA CYS A 3 4.63 -1.02 4.23
C CYS A 3 4.85 0.09 3.20
N CYS A 4 5.92 0.87 3.38
CA CYS A 4 6.33 1.92 2.44
C CYS A 4 7.48 1.41 1.57
N CYS A 5 7.35 1.59 0.26
CA CYS A 5 8.36 1.22 -0.73
C CYS A 5 8.84 2.46 -1.48
N CYS A 6 10.15 2.62 -1.57
CA CYS A 6 10.78 3.56 -2.50
C CYS A 6 10.81 2.96 -3.90
N CYS A 7 10.05 3.53 -4.83
CA CYS A 7 10.13 3.27 -6.27
C CYS A 7 10.95 4.38 -6.93
N SER A 8 12.02 4.03 -7.64
CA SER A 8 12.73 4.98 -8.50
C SER A 8 12.14 4.89 -9.92
N SER A 9 11.39 5.91 -10.33
CA SER A 9 10.84 5.99 -11.69
C SER A 9 11.34 7.26 -12.37
N GLY A 10 12.19 7.09 -13.39
CA GLY A 10 12.60 8.13 -14.34
C GLY A 10 13.58 9.19 -13.82
N SER A 11 13.38 9.75 -12.63
CA SER A 11 14.25 10.81 -12.07
C SER A 11 13.87 11.28 -10.66
N ALA A 12 12.82 10.75 -10.03
CA ALA A 12 12.36 11.18 -8.70
C ALA A 12 12.28 10.00 -7.72
N ASN A 13 12.77 10.21 -6.50
CA ASN A 13 12.54 9.31 -5.37
C ASN A 13 11.04 9.34 -5.05
N CYS A 14 10.32 8.29 -5.42
CA CYS A 14 8.93 8.12 -5.07
C CYS A 14 8.81 7.11 -3.93
N ILE A 15 8.12 7.50 -2.88
CA ILE A 15 7.78 6.69 -1.72
C ILE A 15 6.29 6.48 -1.75
N ARG A 16 5.90 5.23 -1.56
CA ARG A 16 4.52 4.79 -1.65
C ARG A 16 4.22 3.78 -0.57
N CYS A 17 3.15 4.00 0.18
CA CYS A 17 2.75 3.09 1.25
C CYS A 17 1.50 2.30 0.88
N ILE A 18 1.51 1.04 1.25
CA ILE A 18 0.38 0.12 1.13
C ILE A 18 0.13 -0.55 2.47
N HIS A 19 -1.12 -0.83 2.77
CA HIS A 19 -1.48 -1.58 3.96
C HIS A 19 -1.75 -3.03 3.56
N ILE A 20 -0.91 -3.94 4.02
CA ILE A 20 -1.02 -5.38 3.74
C ILE A 20 -1.57 -6.07 4.97
N LYS A 21 -2.60 -6.89 4.76
CA LYS A 21 -3.23 -7.73 5.78
C LYS A 21 -3.35 -9.16 5.26
N PRO A 22 -2.63 -10.13 5.84
CA PRO A 22 -2.89 -11.54 5.56
C PRO A 22 -4.26 -11.92 6.11
N VAL A 23 -5.16 -12.37 5.24
CA VAL A 23 -6.54 -12.77 5.61
C VAL A 23 -6.70 -14.29 5.66
N ALA A 24 -5.94 -15.00 4.82
CA ALA A 24 -5.89 -16.45 4.82
C ALA A 24 -4.49 -16.92 4.42
N ARG A 25 -4.25 -18.23 4.49
CA ARG A 25 -2.94 -18.84 4.25
C ARG A 25 -2.33 -18.45 2.89
N ASN A 26 -3.17 -18.20 1.89
CA ASN A 26 -2.78 -17.86 0.51
C ASN A 26 -3.43 -16.55 0.01
N VAL A 27 -3.97 -15.73 0.92
CA VAL A 27 -4.71 -14.52 0.54
C VAL A 27 -4.15 -13.32 1.30
N LEU A 28 -3.63 -12.37 0.53
CA LEU A 28 -3.19 -11.07 1.02
C LEU A 28 -4.19 -10.01 0.56
N GLN A 29 -4.76 -9.29 1.52
CA GLN A 29 -5.56 -8.11 1.28
C GLN A 29 -4.64 -6.90 1.31
N VAL A 30 -4.59 -6.18 0.21
CA VAL A 30 -3.76 -4.98 0.05
C VAL A 30 -4.67 -3.79 -0.12
N HIS A 31 -4.44 -2.77 0.69
CA HIS A 31 -5.15 -1.50 0.60
C HIS A 31 -4.19 -0.39 0.23
N THR A 32 -4.65 0.48 -0.65
CA THR A 32 -3.92 1.67 -1.10
C THR A 32 -4.91 2.79 -1.35
N GLU A 33 -4.54 4.04 -1.05
CA GLU A 33 -5.40 5.18 -1.36
C GLU A 33 -5.48 5.37 -2.89
N ASP A 34 -4.32 5.43 -3.54
CA ASP A 34 -4.19 5.42 -5.00
C ASP A 34 -2.84 4.83 -5.38
N ILE A 35 -2.76 4.19 -6.56
CA ILE A 35 -1.53 3.63 -7.15
C ILE A 35 -0.79 4.65 -8.06
N SER A 36 -1.32 5.87 -8.20
CA SER A 36 -0.68 6.95 -8.96
C SER A 36 -0.03 8.05 -8.10
N LYS A 37 -0.40 8.23 -6.83
CA LYS A 37 0.22 9.22 -5.92
C LYS A 37 1.64 8.83 -5.47
N CYS A 38 2.62 9.71 -5.66
CA CYS A 38 3.98 9.52 -5.18
C CYS A 38 4.34 10.59 -4.15
N TYR A 39 5.00 10.19 -3.07
CA TYR A 39 5.57 11.10 -2.09
C TYR A 39 7.09 11.12 -2.20
N THR A 40 7.75 12.22 -1.86
CA THR A 40 9.22 12.30 -1.92
C THR A 40 9.88 12.04 -0.57
N THR A 41 9.10 11.96 0.51
CA THR A 41 9.57 11.71 1.88
C THR A 41 8.74 10.62 2.55
N GLU A 42 9.39 9.87 3.44
CA GLU A 42 8.77 8.75 4.17
C GLU A 42 7.67 9.25 5.11
N GLU A 43 7.94 10.34 5.84
CA GLU A 43 6.99 10.97 6.77
C GLU A 43 5.69 11.42 6.07
N ALA A 44 5.79 11.92 4.83
CA ALA A 44 4.61 12.27 4.05
C ALA A 44 3.88 11.00 3.63
N ALA A 45 4.59 9.98 3.16
CA ALA A 45 3.99 8.74 2.71
C ALA A 45 3.26 7.98 3.86
N GLU A 46 3.83 7.96 5.06
CA GLU A 46 3.23 7.32 6.24
C GLU A 46 1.93 8.00 6.69
N ARG A 47 1.87 9.34 6.62
CA ARG A 47 0.64 10.08 6.93
C ARG A 47 -0.53 9.74 6.00
N PHE A 48 -0.23 9.30 4.79
CA PHE A 48 -1.21 8.84 3.81
C PHE A 48 -1.27 7.32 3.72
N CYS A 49 -0.62 6.61 4.64
CA CYS A 49 -0.77 5.16 4.69
C CYS A 49 -2.18 4.83 5.19
N PRO A 50 -2.93 4.00 4.44
CA PRO A 50 -4.29 3.67 4.83
C PRO A 50 -4.30 2.83 6.11
N ASP A 51 -4.77 3.40 7.21
CA ASP A 51 -5.07 2.71 8.48
C ASP A 51 -6.47 2.08 8.46
N GLU A 52 -6.76 1.08 9.32
CA GLU A 52 -8.07 0.40 9.42
C GLU A 52 -9.26 1.38 9.47
N SER A 53 -9.06 2.55 10.09
CA SER A 53 -10.03 3.63 10.17
C SER A 53 -10.35 4.26 8.80
N THR A 54 -9.34 4.40 7.94
CA THR A 54 -9.42 5.00 6.61
C THR A 54 -9.82 4.01 5.51
N LEU A 55 -9.60 2.71 5.75
CA LEU A 55 -10.01 1.63 4.84
C LEU A 55 -11.51 1.66 4.54
N ARG A 56 -12.32 2.03 5.53
CA ARG A 56 -13.78 2.09 5.40
C ARG A 56 -14.29 3.27 4.55
N MET A 57 -13.48 4.30 4.32
CA MET A 57 -13.94 5.53 3.65
C MET A 57 -13.38 5.71 2.24
N ARG A 58 -12.10 5.37 1.96
CA ARG A 58 -11.45 5.81 0.71
C ARG A 58 -10.35 4.90 0.14
N SER A 59 -10.15 3.68 0.64
CA SER A 59 -9.10 2.80 0.10
C SER A 59 -9.57 1.98 -1.09
N LYS A 60 -8.75 1.87 -2.14
CA LYS A 60 -8.84 0.79 -3.13
C LYS A 60 -8.32 -0.49 -2.50
N GLU A 61 -9.09 -1.56 -2.65
CA GLU A 61 -8.75 -2.89 -2.15
C GLU A 61 -8.33 -3.81 -3.30
N ILE A 62 -7.26 -4.57 -3.08
CA ILE A 62 -6.75 -5.59 -3.99
C ILE A 62 -6.58 -6.88 -3.19
N LEU A 63 -7.22 -7.96 -3.64
CA LEU A 63 -7.03 -9.30 -3.08
C LEU A 63 -6.04 -10.08 -3.94
N LEU A 64 -4.91 -10.43 -3.36
CA LEU A 64 -3.87 -11.23 -4.00
C LEU A 64 -3.99 -12.67 -3.53
N TYR A 65 -4.17 -13.58 -4.48
CA TYR A 65 -4.18 -15.02 -4.26
C TYR A 65 -2.84 -15.59 -4.71
N SER A 66 -2.10 -16.22 -3.80
CA SER A 66 -0.87 -16.93 -4.14
C SER A 66 -1.16 -18.43 -4.25
N GLU A 67 -1.02 -18.99 -5.45
CA GLU A 67 -1.03 -20.43 -5.64
C GLU A 67 0.31 -20.98 -5.13
N TYR A 68 0.30 -21.68 -3.99
CA TYR A 68 1.42 -22.51 -3.59
C TYR A 68 1.47 -23.72 -4.52
N LYS A 69 2.44 -23.75 -5.43
CA LYS A 69 2.75 -24.91 -6.26
C LYS A 69 3.63 -25.90 -5.52
#